data_AF-A0AAV3U4A2-F1
#
_entry.id   AF-A0AAV3U4A2-F1
#
_cell.length_a   1.000
_cell.length_b   1.000
_cell.length_c   1.000
_cell.angle_alpha   90.00
_cell.angle_beta   90.00
_cell.angle_gamma   90.00
#
_symmetry.space_group_name_H-M   'P 1'
#
loop_
_entity.id
_entity.type
_entity.pdbx_description
1 polymer ?
#
loop_
_entity_poly.entity_id
_entity_poly.type
_entity_poly.pdbx_seq_one_letter_code
_entity_poly.pdbx_strand_id
1 'polypeptide(L)'
;MSADRCALCGAQHTLTFHHLIPRSQHKNKWFRKNFDLTDMRERGIILCRSCHSFIHKQFSEKQLGREFNSLADLLANEAVQRHIIWAKKQAARSSIR
;
A
#
# COMPACT_ATOMS: atom_id res chain seq x y z
N MET A 1 5.13 -15.66 9.24
CA MET A 1 5.48 -14.44 10.01
C MET A 1 4.35 -13.46 9.85
N SER A 2 3.55 -13.30 10.90
CA SER A 2 2.43 -12.37 10.93
C SER A 2 2.98 -10.96 10.74
N ALA A 3 2.54 -10.27 9.68
CA ALA A 3 2.93 -8.88 9.46
C ALA A 3 2.18 -8.01 10.48
N ASP A 4 2.66 -8.00 11.73
CA ASP A 4 2.07 -7.25 12.84
C ASP A 4 2.36 -5.75 12.74
N ARG A 5 2.98 -5.32 11.65
CA ARG A 5 3.41 -3.94 11.38
C ARG A 5 3.01 -3.52 9.98
N CYS A 6 2.57 -2.26 9.87
CA CYS A 6 2.34 -1.61 8.58
C CYS A 6 3.61 -1.63 7.73
N ALA A 7 3.53 -2.10 6.49
CA ALA A 7 4.66 -2.19 5.56
C ALA A 7 5.28 -0.82 5.21
N LEU A 8 4.53 0.28 5.35
CA LEU A 8 5.04 1.64 5.11
C LEU A 8 5.56 2.31 6.38
N CYS A 9 4.69 2.52 7.38
CA CYS A 9 5.06 3.31 8.56
C CYS A 9 5.61 2.47 9.73
N GLY A 10 5.48 1.14 9.70
CA GLY A 10 5.93 0.26 10.78
C GLY A 10 5.04 0.23 12.02
N ALA A 11 3.91 0.96 12.04
CA ALA A 11 3.00 1.00 13.19
C ALA A 11 2.26 -0.33 13.40
N GLN A 12 1.99 -0.67 14.67
CA GLN A 12 1.31 -1.90 15.13
C GLN A 12 -0.17 -1.66 15.47
N HIS A 13 -0.89 -0.91 14.63
CA HIS A 13 -2.33 -0.65 14.82
C HIS A 13 -3.16 -1.68 14.05
N THR A 14 -4.48 -1.47 13.93
CA THR A 14 -5.31 -2.26 13.02
C THR A 14 -4.79 -2.17 11.59
N LEU A 15 -4.43 -3.34 11.03
CA LEU A 15 -3.90 -3.47 9.69
C LEU A 15 -4.92 -4.09 8.75
N THR A 16 -4.79 -3.76 7.48
CA THR A 16 -5.67 -4.20 6.39
C THR A 16 -4.81 -4.62 5.21
N PHE A 17 -5.26 -5.63 4.47
CA PHE A 17 -4.60 -6.04 3.23
C PHE A 17 -4.92 -5.06 2.10
N HIS A 18 -3.86 -4.52 1.49
CA HIS A 18 -3.93 -3.65 0.32
C HIS A 18 -3.39 -4.40 -0.91
N HIS A 19 -4.18 -4.44 -1.98
CA HIS A 19 -3.77 -5.06 -3.24
C HIS A 19 -2.91 -4.07 -4.01
N LEU A 20 -1.68 -4.46 -4.35
CA LEU A 20 -0.75 -3.63 -5.12
C LEU A 20 -1.18 -3.51 -6.59
N ILE A 21 -1.87 -4.53 -7.11
CA ILE A 21 -2.62 -4.43 -8.37
C ILE A 21 -4.11 -4.38 -8.02
N PRO A 22 -4.77 -3.21 -8.10
CA PRO A 22 -6.12 -3.11 -7.58
C PRO A 22 -7.12 -4.01 -8.31
N ARG A 23 -8.06 -4.58 -7.55
CA ARG A 23 -9.09 -5.51 -8.08
C ARG A 23 -9.90 -4.91 -9.22
N SER A 24 -10.12 -3.59 -9.18
CA SER A 24 -10.77 -2.84 -10.25
C SER A 24 -10.06 -2.96 -11.60
N GLN A 25 -8.74 -3.23 -11.60
CA GLN A 25 -7.90 -3.35 -12.79
C GLN A 25 -7.75 -4.79 -13.30
N HIS A 26 -8.22 -5.81 -12.58
CA HIS A 26 -7.99 -7.23 -12.97
C HIS A 26 -8.66 -7.61 -14.30
N LYS A 27 -9.71 -6.89 -14.72
CA LYS A 27 -10.36 -7.09 -16.03
C LYS A 27 -9.75 -6.25 -17.15
N ASN A 28 -8.88 -5.30 -16.82
CA ASN A 28 -8.28 -4.40 -17.80
C ASN A 28 -7.29 -5.16 -18.70
N LYS A 29 -7.40 -4.97 -20.02
CA LYS A 29 -6.59 -5.68 -21.03
C LYS A 29 -5.09 -5.49 -20.85
N TRP A 30 -4.64 -4.29 -20.47
CA TRP A 30 -3.23 -4.02 -20.25
C TRP A 30 -2.71 -4.85 -19.07
N PHE A 31 -3.44 -4.90 -17.96
CA PHE A 31 -3.04 -5.67 -16.78
C PHE A 31 -3.01 -7.17 -17.05
N ARG A 32 -4.04 -7.72 -17.70
CA ARG A 32 -4.09 -9.15 -18.09
C ARG A 32 -2.98 -9.58 -19.06
N LYS A 33 -2.39 -8.63 -19.79
CA LYS A 33 -1.26 -8.91 -20.69
C LYS A 33 0.08 -8.92 -19.94
N ASN A 34 0.19 -8.13 -18.87
CA ASN A 34 1.46 -7.93 -18.16
C ASN A 34 1.58 -8.73 -16.86
N PHE A 35 0.46 -9.19 -16.29
CA PHE A 35 0.41 -9.95 -15.05
C PHE A 35 -0.53 -11.13 -15.18
N ASP A 36 -0.18 -12.23 -14.51
CA ASP A 36 -1.09 -13.35 -14.35
C ASP A 36 -2.19 -13.02 -13.31
N LEU A 37 -3.29 -13.78 -13.34
CA LEU A 37 -4.44 -13.51 -12.47
C LEU A 37 -4.14 -13.79 -10.99
N THR A 38 -3.24 -14.72 -10.69
CA THR A 38 -2.90 -15.11 -9.33
C THR A 38 -2.06 -14.03 -8.67
N ASP A 39 -1.02 -13.56 -9.34
CA ASP A 39 -0.19 -12.41 -8.98
C ASP A 39 -1.05 -11.16 -8.77
N MET A 40 -1.96 -10.83 -9.69
CA MET A 40 -2.87 -9.69 -9.49
C MET A 40 -3.72 -9.79 -8.21
N ARG A 41 -4.09 -11.01 -7.78
CA ARG A 41 -4.95 -11.24 -6.60
C ARG A 41 -4.16 -11.28 -5.30
N GLU A 42 -2.97 -11.85 -5.33
CA GLU A 42 -2.17 -12.15 -4.13
C GLU A 42 -1.12 -11.09 -3.85
N ARG A 43 -0.68 -10.35 -4.88
CA ARG A 43 0.29 -9.27 -4.73
C ARG A 43 -0.32 -8.13 -3.91
N GLY A 44 0.14 -8.03 -2.68
CA GLY A 44 -0.33 -7.02 -1.75
C GLY A 44 0.58 -6.85 -0.55
N ILE A 45 0.24 -5.85 0.25
CA ILE A 45 0.96 -5.49 1.48
C ILE A 45 -0.03 -5.22 2.60
N ILE A 46 0.44 -5.39 3.82
CA ILE A 46 -0.34 -5.12 5.03
C ILE A 46 -0.09 -3.68 5.45
N LEU A 47 -1.16 -2.88 5.50
CA LEU A 47 -1.10 -1.45 5.80
C LEU A 47 -2.04 -1.06 6.93
N CYS A 48 -1.63 -0.09 7.75
CA CYS A 48 -2.55 0.56 8.67
C CYS A 48 -3.55 1.44 7.91
N ARG A 49 -4.68 1.75 8.55
CA ARG A 49 -5.76 2.56 7.94
C ARG A 49 -5.27 3.91 7.38
N SER A 50 -4.35 4.58 8.08
CA SER A 50 -3.82 5.89 7.66
C SER A 50 -3.02 5.78 6.35
N CYS A 51 -2.07 4.85 6.29
CA CYS A 51 -1.26 4.63 5.08
C CYS A 51 -2.11 4.10 3.93
N HIS A 52 -3.03 3.17 4.20
CA HIS A 52 -3.94 2.65 3.18
C HIS A 52 -4.80 3.77 2.57
N SER A 53 -5.37 4.64 3.42
CA SER A 53 -6.17 5.78 2.97
C SER A 53 -5.33 6.80 2.19
N PHE A 54 -4.07 7.01 2.60
CA PHE A 54 -3.16 7.91 1.90
C PHE A 54 -2.87 7.43 0.48
N ILE A 55 -2.53 6.14 0.28
CA ILE A 55 -2.21 5.59 -1.03
C ILE A 55 -3.36 5.81 -2.03
N HIS A 56 -4.60 5.45 -1.66
CA HIS A 56 -5.76 5.61 -2.56
C HIS A 56 -6.19 7.07 -2.76
N LYS A 57 -5.78 8.00 -1.89
CA LYS A 57 -5.98 9.44 -2.11
C LYS A 57 -4.90 10.05 -2.99
N GLN A 58 -3.68 9.54 -2.90
CA GLN A 58 -2.51 10.10 -3.57
C GLN A 58 -2.38 9.61 -5.01
N PHE A 59 -2.76 8.36 -5.28
CA PHE A 59 -2.55 7.72 -6.57
C PHE A 59 -3.85 7.11 -7.09
N SER A 60 -4.05 7.19 -8.40
CA SER A 60 -5.14 6.48 -9.05
C SER A 60 -4.87 4.97 -9.08
N GLU A 61 -5.93 4.16 -9.18
CA GLU A 61 -5.84 2.70 -9.29
C GLU A 61 -4.93 2.25 -10.45
N LYS A 62 -4.91 3.01 -11.55
CA LYS A 62 -4.04 2.73 -12.70
C LYS A 62 -2.58 2.99 -12.38
N GLN A 63 -2.26 4.10 -11.70
CA GLN A 63 -0.88 4.40 -11.26
C GLN A 63 -0.40 3.36 -10.26
N LEU A 64 -1.24 2.98 -9.29
CA LEU A 64 -0.90 1.93 -8.33
C LEU A 64 -0.52 0.63 -9.04
N GLY A 65 -1.37 0.15 -9.95
CA GLY A 65 -1.08 -1.10 -10.64
C GLY A 65 0.08 -1.03 -11.64
N ARG A 66 0.40 0.14 -12.21
CA ARG A 66 1.42 0.28 -13.28
C ARG A 66 2.79 0.68 -12.77
N GLU A 67 2.82 1.62 -11.83
CA GLU A 67 4.03 2.32 -11.40
C GLU A 67 4.38 2.03 -9.94
N PHE A 68 3.38 1.69 -9.11
CA PHE A 68 3.56 1.48 -7.67
C PHE A 68 3.07 0.11 -7.20
N ASN A 69 3.28 -0.92 -8.04
CA ASN A 69 2.78 -2.26 -7.77
C ASN A 69 3.75 -3.12 -6.95
N SER A 70 4.76 -2.51 -6.32
CA SER A 70 5.65 -3.14 -5.36
C SER A 70 5.85 -2.24 -4.14
N LEU A 71 6.25 -2.84 -3.01
CA LEU A 71 6.62 -2.08 -1.83
C LEU A 71 7.83 -1.17 -2.11
N ALA A 72 8.79 -1.63 -2.91
CA ALA A 72 9.97 -0.88 -3.26
C ALA A 72 9.61 0.41 -4.03
N ASP A 73 8.71 0.32 -5.02
CA ASP A 73 8.28 1.48 -5.80
C ASP A 73 7.55 2.51 -4.94
N LEU A 74 6.70 2.05 -4.01
CA LEU A 74 6.05 2.91 -3.03
C LEU A 74 7.08 3.60 -2.13
N LEU A 75 8.08 2.87 -1.62
CA LEU A 75 9.12 3.43 -0.74
C LEU A 75 10.08 4.38 -1.47
N ALA A 76 10.25 4.23 -2.78
CA ALA A 76 11.04 5.14 -3.61
C ALA A 76 10.31 6.46 -3.88
N ASN A 77 8.99 6.53 -3.74
CA ASN A 77 8.22 7.74 -4.00
C ASN A 77 8.34 8.78 -2.86
N GLU A 78 8.73 10.01 -3.19
CA GLU A 78 8.93 11.07 -2.19
C GLU A 78 7.66 11.43 -1.39
N ALA A 79 6.48 11.44 -2.02
CA ALA A 79 5.24 11.76 -1.33
C ALA A 79 4.91 10.69 -0.29
N VAL A 80 5.16 9.42 -0.61
CA VAL A 80 5.04 8.30 0.31
C VAL A 80 6.05 8.41 1.45
N GLN A 81 7.31 8.74 1.16
CA GLN A 81 8.34 8.94 2.20
C GLN A 81 7.96 10.07 3.18
N ARG A 82 7.50 11.23 2.68
CA ARG A 82 7.01 12.33 3.51
C ARG A 82 5.84 11.91 4.39
N HIS A 83 4.90 11.15 3.83
CA HIS A 83 3.79 10.60 4.60
C HIS A 83 4.25 9.62 5.68
N ILE A 84 5.19 8.72 5.38
CA ILE A 84 5.75 7.76 6.35
C ILE A 84 6.36 8.49 7.55
N ILE A 85 7.16 9.54 7.31
CA ILE A 85 7.80 10.33 8.38
C ILE A 85 6.73 10.94 9.29
N TRP A 86 5.67 11.52 8.72
CA TRP A 86 4.55 12.07 9.49
C TRP A 86 3.77 10.97 10.23
N ALA A 87 3.45 9.86 9.57
CA ALA A 87 2.65 8.78 10.11
C ALA A 87 3.35 8.08 11.30
N LYS A 88 4.67 7.91 11.23
CA LYS A 88 5.49 7.40 12.35
C LYS A 88 5.35 8.26 13.60
N LYS A 89 5.34 9.59 13.45
CA LYS A 89 5.14 10.53 14.57
C LYS A 89 3.73 10.43 15.16
N GLN A 90 2.70 10.23 14.32
CA GLN A 90 1.34 10.07 14.83
C GLN A 90 1.15 8.75 15.58
N ALA A 91 1.75 7.66 15.10
CA ALA A 91 1.68 6.36 15.78
C ALA A 91 2.26 6.41 17.19
N ALA A 92 3.40 7.08 17.39
CA ALA A 92 4.01 7.28 18.71
C ALA A 92 3.14 8.11 19.68
N ARG A 93 2.23 8.95 19.17
CA ARG A 93 1.28 9.72 20.00
C ARG A 93 0.05 8.90 20.38
N SER A 94 -0.34 7.93 19.54
CA SER A 94 -1.52 7.10 19.78
C SER A 94 -1.31 6.01 20.84
N SER A 95 -0.06 5.68 21.18
CA SER A 95 0.30 4.74 22.25
C SER A 95 0.22 5.31 23.67
N ILE A 96 -0.34 6.52 23.85
CA ILE A 96 -0.54 7.20 25.14
C ILE A 96 -2.02 7.13 25.60
N ARG A 97 -2.84 6.27 25.01
CA ARG A 97 -4.24 6.08 25.44
C ARG A 97 -4.49 4.69 26.00
#